data_AF-A0A351DSC3-F1
#
_entry.id   AF-A0A351DSC3-F1
#
_cell.length_a   1.000
_cell.length_b   1.000
_cell.length_c   1.000
_cell.angle_alpha   90.00
_cell.angle_beta   90.00
_cell.angle_gamma   90.00
#
_symmetry.space_group_name_H-M   'P 1'
#
loop_
_entity.id
_entity.type
_entity.pdbx_description
1 polymer ?
#
loop_
_entity_poly.entity_id
_entity_poly.type
_entity_poly.pdbx_seq_one_letter_code
_entity_poly.pdbx_strand_id
1 'polypeptide(L)' 'MRYFDVNQNPVMINQEGMVYRLETDNMLVQESANYQLSEEAIELTEVSFLRRFHDRLAHAFIRSLDPHPITHADNE' A
#
# COMPACT_ATOMS: atom_id res chain seq x y z
N MET A 1 3.84 0.58 17.35
CA MET A 1 3.36 0.34 15.98
C MET A 1 4.16 -0.82 15.41
N ARG A 2 3.54 -1.67 14.59
CA ARG A 2 4.22 -2.71 13.80
C ARG A 2 3.94 -2.45 12.33
N TYR A 3 4.92 -2.72 11.47
CA TYR A 3 4.86 -2.36 10.06
C TYR A 3 5.15 -3.57 9.20
N PHE A 4 4.43 -3.73 8.10
CA PHE A 4 4.54 -4.90 7.24
C PHE A 4 4.50 -4.51 5.77
N ASP A 5 5.20 -5.30 4.96
CA ASP A 5 4.99 -5.39 3.52
C ASP A 5 4.16 -6.65 3.24
N VAL A 6 2.98 -6.47 2.66
CA VAL A 6 2.13 -7.57 2.21
C VAL A 6 2.03 -7.48 0.69
N ASN A 7 2.83 -8.27 -0.02
CA ASN A 7 2.87 -8.25 -1.49
C ASN A 7 3.10 -6.83 -2.06
N GLN A 8 4.11 -6.14 -1.53
CA GLN A 8 4.49 -4.76 -1.87
C GLN A 8 3.50 -3.69 -1.38
N ASN A 9 2.50 -4.07 -0.58
CA ASN A 9 1.57 -3.14 0.04
C ASN A 9 1.98 -2.84 1.49
N PRO A 10 2.26 -1.58 1.84
CA PRO A 10 2.56 -1.20 3.22
C PRO A 10 1.30 -1.34 4.09
N VAL A 11 1.45 -2.06 5.20
CA VAL A 11 0.42 -2.27 6.22
C VAL A 11 0.97 -1.86 7.58
N MET A 12 0.15 -1.19 8.40
CA MET A 12 0.51 -0.75 9.74
C MET A 12 -0.48 -1.31 10.75
N ILE A 13 0.03 -1.81 11.88
CA ILE A 13 -0.78 -2.25 13.02
C ILE A 13 -0.46 -1.35 14.21
N ASN A 14 -1.49 -0.73 14.78
CA ASN A 14 -1.32 0.11 15.94
C ASN A 14 -1.23 -0.69 17.25
N GLN A 15 -1.07 -0.01 18.38
CA GLN A 15 -0.94 -0.67 19.70
C GLN A 15 -2.22 -1.39 20.16
N GLU A 16 -3.37 -0.99 19.64
CA GLU A 16 -4.67 -1.59 19.92
C GLU A 16 -4.98 -2.77 19.00
N GLY A 17 -4.08 -3.12 18.08
CA GLY A 17 -4.26 -4.18 17.10
C GLY A 17 -5.07 -3.78 15.87
N MET A 18 -5.44 -2.49 15.73
CA MET A 18 -6.11 -2.00 14.53
C MET A 18 -5.15 -1.98 13.36
N VAL A 19 -5.60 -2.54 12.24
CA VAL A 19 -4.83 -2.67 11.00
C VAL A 19 -5.22 -1.54 10.05
N TYR A 20 -4.22 -0.92 9.43
CA TYR A 20 -4.38 0.13 8.44
C TYR A 20 -3.61 -0.24 7.18
N ARG A 21 -4.24 -0.10 6.01
CA ARG A 21 -3.58 -0.33 4.72
C ARG A 21 -3.88 0.80 3.74
N LEU A 22 -2.96 0.97 2.80
CA LEU A 22 -3.19 1.81 1.64
C LEU A 22 -4.09 1.08 0.64
N GLU A 23 -5.23 1.68 0.31
CA GLU A 23 -6.13 1.19 -0.73
C GLU A 23 -5.68 1.59 -2.14
N THR A 24 -6.42 1.13 -3.16
CA THR A 24 -6.19 1.47 -4.57
C THR A 24 -6.35 2.97 -4.88
N ASP A 25 -7.20 3.66 -4.14
CA ASP A 25 -7.36 5.13 -4.19
C ASP A 25 -6.26 5.89 -3.44
N ASN A 26 -5.36 5.15 -2.78
CA ASN A 26 -4.23 5.66 -2.01
C ASN A 26 -4.61 6.37 -0.71
N MET A 27 -5.81 6.10 -0.23
CA MET A 27 -6.21 6.45 1.12
C MET A 27 -5.71 5.41 2.11
N LEU A 28 -5.28 5.87 3.29
CA LEU A 28 -5.02 4.99 4.41
C LEU A 28 -6.37 4.64 5.05
N VAL A 29 -6.73 3.37 5.00
CA VAL A 29 -8.04 2.89 5.44
C VAL A 29 -7.84 1.88 6.56
N GLN A 30 -8.69 1.99 7.58
CA GLN A 30 -8.75 1.00 8.63
C GLN A 30 -9.42 -0.27 8.10
N GLU A 31 -8.78 -1.40 8.33
CA GLU A 31 -9.30 -2.70 7.98
C GLU A 31 -10.39 -3.20 8.92
N SER A 32 -11.16 -4.16 8.43
CA SER A 32 -12.16 -4.86 9.23
C SER A 32 -11.52 -5.59 10.42
N ALA A 33 -12.27 -5.75 11.52
CA ALA A 33 -11.77 -6.41 12.73
C ALA A 33 -11.38 -7.89 12.53
N ASN A 34 -11.88 -8.52 11.46
CA ASN A 34 -11.56 -9.90 11.07
C ASN A 34 -10.43 -10.00 10.03
N TYR A 35 -9.79 -8.89 9.68
CA TYR A 35 -8.65 -8.92 8.76
C TYR A 35 -7.51 -9.75 9.35
N GLN A 36 -7.02 -10.69 8.55
CA GLN A 36 -5.85 -11.51 8.88
C GLN A 36 -4.68 -11.10 8.00
N LEU A 37 -3.55 -10.82 8.64
CA LEU A 37 -2.31 -10.57 7.94
C LEU A 37 -1.91 -11.83 7.17
N SER A 38 -1.48 -11.68 5.91
CA SER A 38 -0.96 -12.80 5.12
C SER A 38 0.21 -13.48 5.83
N GLU A 39 0.33 -14.79 5.71
CA GLU A 39 1.51 -15.54 6.19
C GLU A 39 2.79 -15.11 5.47
N GLU A 40 2.66 -14.56 4.26
CA GLU A 40 3.77 -14.01 3.46
C GLU A 40 4.17 -12.59 3.87
N ALA A 41 3.52 -12.02 4.89
CA ALA A 41 3.80 -10.66 5.33
C ALA A 41 5.22 -10.54 5.90
N ILE A 42 5.97 -9.55 5.41
CA ILE A 42 7.34 -9.28 5.85
C ILE A 42 7.30 -8.12 6.84
N GLU A 43 7.73 -8.36 8.08
CA GLU A 43 7.84 -7.29 9.08
C GLU A 43 8.96 -6.31 8.69
N LEU A 44 8.63 -5.03 8.72
CA LEU A 44 9.51 -3.93 8.32
C LEU A 44 9.94 -3.10 9.53
N THR A 45 11.10 -2.46 9.42
CA THR A 45 11.41 -1.29 10.25
C THR A 45 10.53 -0.11 9.84
N GLU A 46 10.30 0.82 10.76
CA GLU A 46 9.54 2.05 10.49
C GLU A 46 10.10 2.84 9.29
N VAL A 47 11.42 2.95 9.19
CA VAL A 47 12.08 3.66 8.08
C VAL A 47 11.81 2.98 6.74
N SER A 48 11.87 1.65 6.68
CA SER A 48 11.57 0.88 5.47
C SER A 48 10.09 1.00 5.07
N PHE A 49 9.20 0.98 6.07
CA PHE A 49 7.77 1.21 5.85
C PHE A 49 7.49 2.60 5.26
N LEU A 50 8.03 3.66 5.88
CA LEU A 50 7.84 5.03 5.40
C LEU A 50 8.37 5.22 3.99
N ARG A 51 9.51 4.61 3.64
CA ARG A 51 10.03 4.64 2.26
C ARG A 51 9.02 4.02 1.28
N ARG A 52 8.56 2.80 1.56
CA ARG A 52 7.55 2.10 0.72
C ARG A 52 6.25 2.89 0.60
N PHE A 53 5.79 3.44 1.72
CA PHE A 53 4.58 4.24 1.81
C PHE A 53 4.70 5.51 0.94
N HIS A 54 5.79 6.27 1.08
CA HIS A 54 6.05 7.45 0.27
C HIS A 54 6.18 7.12 -1.23
N ASP A 55 6.91 6.06 -1.57
CA ASP A 55 7.09 5.63 -2.96
C ASP A 55 5.74 5.30 -3.61
N ARG A 56 4.86 4.59 -2.90
CA ARG A 56 3.51 4.25 -3.39
C ARG A 56 2.64 5.49 -3.58
N LEU A 57 2.64 6.41 -2.60
CA LEU A 57 1.91 7.68 -2.72
C LEU A 57 2.42 8.54 -3.88
N ALA A 58 3.74 8.62 -4.08
CA ALA A 58 4.34 9.36 -5.17
C ALA A 58 3.91 8.78 -6.54
N HIS A 59 3.97 7.46 -6.71
CA HIS A 59 3.50 6.80 -7.93
C HIS A 59 2.00 7.04 -8.19
N ALA A 60 1.19 6.97 -7.15
CA ALA A 60 -0.24 7.24 -7.24
C ALA A 60 -0.54 8.67 -7.69
N PHE A 61 0.14 9.63 -7.09
CA PHE A 61 0.02 11.04 -7.47
C PHE A 61 0.48 11.28 -8.90
N ILE A 62 1.61 10.72 -9.32
CA ILE A 62 2.08 10.84 -10.72
C ILE A 62 1.05 10.25 -11.69
N ARG A 63 0.49 9.07 -11.39
CA ARG A 63 -0.54 8.44 -12.23
C ARG A 63 -1.83 9.26 -12.31
N SER A 64 -2.24 9.93 -11.23
CA SER A 64 -3.45 10.77 -11.27
C SER A 64 -3.29 12.03 -12.11
N LEU A 65 -2.05 12.44 -12.38
CA LEU A 65 -1.74 13.55 -13.30
C LEU A 65 -1.74 13.13 -14.77
N ASP A 66 -1.78 11.83 -15.08
CA ASP A 66 -1.70 11.31 -16.44
C ASP A 66 -3.12 11.09 -17.03
N PRO A 67 -3.61 11.94 -17.96
CA PRO A 67 -4.98 11.87 -18.45
C PRO A 67 -5.23 10.74 -19.47
N HIS A 68 -4.20 10.01 -19.88
CA HIS A 68 -4.30 8.94 -20.88
C HIS A 68 -3.61 7.67 -20.38
N PRO A 69 -4.34 6.59 -20.08
CA PRO A 69 -3.71 5.29 -20.00
C PRO A 69 -3.12 5.00 -21.39
N ILE A 70 -1.83 4.65 -21.44
CA ILE A 70 -1.22 4.12 -22.65
C ILE A 70 -1.94 2.80 -22.95
N THR A 71 -3.03 2.85 -23.71
CA THR A 71 -3.50 1.69 -24.47
C THR A 71 -2.40 1.42 -25.47
N HIS A 72 -1.57 0.41 -25.19
CA HIS A 72 -0.87 -0.30 -26.24
C HIS A 72 -1.98 -0.83 -27.16
N ALA A 73 -2.26 -0.08 -28.22
CA ALA A 73 -2.88 -0.66 -29.39
C ALA A 73 -1.85 -1.67 -29.91
N ASP A 74 -2.13 -2.95 -29.66
CA ASP A 74 -1.49 -4.04 -30.36
C ASP A 74 -1.70 -3.77 -31.85
N ASN A 75 -0.65 -3.29 -32.51
CA ASN A 75 -0.60 -3.25 -33.96
C ASN A 75 -0.37 -4.68 -34.44
N GLU A 76 -1.28 -5.09 -35.32
CA GLU A 76 -1.38 -6.36 -36.06
C GLU A 76 -0.06 -6.95 -36.56
#